data_AF-A0A1E5FVY9-F1
#
_entry.id   AF-A0A1E5FVY9-F1
#
_cell.length_a   1.000
_cell.length_b   1.000
_cell.length_c   1.000
_cell.angle_alpha   90.00
_cell.angle_beta   90.00
_cell.angle_gamma   90.00
#
_symmetry.space_group_name_H-M   'P 1'
#
loop_
_entity.id
_entity.type
_entity.pdbx_description
1 polymer ?
#
loop_
_entity_poly.entity_id
_entity_poly.type
_entity_poly.pdbx_seq_one_letter_code
_entity_poly.pdbx_strand_id
1 'polypeptide(L)'
;MSRYNTTERIGINAVESVVVRNLGWIFRDQPVCDQGIDAHIEIVNDGNPTGKLLGVQVKSGSSHFKETAQGYVYYGSMVHLEYWLSYSLPVILVGYLPEDDKVIWAPITKDSIEYTPKNWKITIPKNCILTEESGDSLKYLVQGTSEEIKYRNLLLNLENMKFLDRGGRLLICKEDWINKSLSRGRFELIKQDSDGKEETIVSDFHWYTGMSVEQLVNNIYPWADVGIDEEYYDINADESFYSMYTDSYKNNHKLYPYTVECGEVAFYRLELSLNTLGNSFLKVAEYIGE
;
A
#
# COMPACT_ATOMS: atom_id res chain seq x y z
N MET A 1 -22.70 -36.90 21.51
CA MET A 1 -22.05 -36.09 20.47
C MET A 1 -20.79 -36.81 20.04
N SER A 2 -20.53 -36.91 18.72
CA SER A 2 -19.28 -37.46 18.21
C SER A 2 -18.11 -36.65 18.77
N ARG A 3 -17.08 -37.31 19.30
CA ARG A 3 -15.85 -36.67 19.78
C ARG A 3 -14.92 -36.20 18.65
N TYR A 4 -15.24 -36.59 17.42
CA TYR A 4 -14.47 -36.24 16.23
C TYR A 4 -15.42 -35.62 15.20
N ASN A 5 -15.14 -34.38 14.82
CA ASN A 5 -15.87 -33.64 13.79
C ASN A 5 -14.89 -33.30 12.66
N THR A 6 -15.08 -33.89 11.47
CA THR A 6 -14.22 -33.63 10.30
C THR A 6 -14.55 -32.32 9.60
N THR A 7 -15.69 -31.70 9.91
CA THR A 7 -16.26 -30.57 9.15
C THR A 7 -15.30 -29.38 9.09
N GLU A 8 -14.64 -29.05 10.20
CA GLU A 8 -13.67 -27.96 10.27
C GLU A 8 -12.49 -28.21 9.34
N ARG A 9 -11.88 -29.41 9.43
CA ARG A 9 -10.76 -29.81 8.58
C ARG A 9 -11.14 -29.86 7.10
N ILE A 10 -12.32 -30.37 6.78
CA ILE A 10 -12.82 -30.40 5.39
C ILE A 10 -12.93 -28.98 4.85
N GLY A 11 -13.47 -28.03 5.63
CA GLY A 11 -13.55 -26.65 5.16
C GLY A 11 -12.19 -25.96 5.04
N ILE A 12 -11.22 -26.21 5.93
CA ILE A 12 -9.85 -25.72 5.75
C ILE A 12 -9.28 -26.21 4.40
N ASN A 13 -9.42 -27.50 4.10
CA ASN A 13 -8.93 -28.07 2.84
C ASN A 13 -9.65 -27.49 1.61
N ALA A 14 -10.95 -27.22 1.71
CA ALA A 14 -11.72 -26.59 0.64
C ALA A 14 -11.23 -25.16 0.36
N VAL A 15 -10.99 -24.37 1.41
CA VAL A 15 -10.44 -23.02 1.29
C VAL A 15 -9.03 -23.06 0.72
N GLU A 16 -8.15 -23.91 1.24
CA GLU A 16 -6.80 -24.11 0.72
C GLU A 16 -6.82 -24.45 -0.77
N SER A 17 -7.70 -25.37 -1.18
CA SER A 17 -7.83 -25.76 -2.59
C SER A 17 -8.15 -24.56 -3.48
N VAL A 18 -9.09 -23.70 -3.08
CA VAL A 18 -9.42 -22.48 -3.84
C VAL A 18 -8.23 -21.53 -3.90
N VAL A 19 -7.54 -21.31 -2.78
CA VAL A 19 -6.39 -20.39 -2.71
C VAL A 19 -5.24 -20.87 -3.60
N VAL A 20 -4.89 -22.15 -3.51
CA VAL A 20 -3.75 -22.70 -4.24
C VAL A 20 -4.08 -22.87 -5.72
N ARG A 21 -5.27 -23.39 -6.07
CA ARG A 21 -5.60 -23.73 -7.46
C ARG A 21 -6.16 -22.57 -8.26
N ASN A 22 -7.01 -21.75 -7.66
CA ASN A 22 -7.73 -20.69 -8.38
C ASN A 22 -7.00 -19.34 -8.25
N LEU A 23 -6.44 -19.01 -7.09
CA LEU A 23 -5.69 -17.76 -6.90
C LEU A 23 -4.19 -17.90 -7.20
N GLY A 24 -3.64 -19.12 -7.14
CA GLY A 24 -2.21 -19.36 -7.29
C GLY A 24 -1.37 -18.79 -6.14
N TRP A 25 -1.98 -18.64 -4.96
CA TRP A 25 -1.37 -18.04 -3.77
C TRP A 25 -0.97 -19.09 -2.75
N ILE A 26 -0.20 -18.67 -1.74
CA ILE A 26 0.28 -19.59 -0.71
C ILE A 26 -0.69 -19.58 0.47
N PHE A 27 -1.19 -20.76 0.85
CA PHE A 27 -1.99 -20.97 2.04
C PHE A 27 -1.12 -21.56 3.16
N ARG A 28 -1.27 -21.05 4.39
CA ARG A 28 -0.52 -21.51 5.57
C ARG A 28 -1.50 -21.83 6.69
N ASP A 29 -1.71 -23.13 6.94
CA ASP A 29 -2.51 -23.62 8.06
C ASP A 29 -1.83 -23.29 9.41
N GLN A 30 -2.61 -22.80 10.39
CA GLN A 30 -2.11 -22.46 11.72
C GLN A 30 -2.47 -23.58 12.72
N PRO A 31 -1.48 -24.31 13.27
CA PRO A 31 -1.72 -25.50 14.08
C PRO A 31 -2.23 -25.23 15.51
N VAL A 32 -2.21 -23.97 15.98
CA VAL A 32 -2.60 -23.61 17.36
C VAL A 32 -3.88 -22.77 17.34
N CYS A 33 -5.01 -23.41 17.62
CA CYS A 33 -6.34 -22.82 17.55
C CYS A 33 -6.82 -22.37 18.94
N ASP A 34 -6.21 -21.34 19.53
CA ASP A 34 -6.68 -20.78 20.82
C ASP A 34 -7.13 -19.31 20.74
N GLN A 35 -6.95 -18.61 19.61
CA GLN A 35 -7.25 -17.16 19.51
C GLN A 35 -8.00 -16.70 18.24
N GLY A 36 -8.35 -17.58 17.28
CA GLY A 36 -9.32 -17.26 16.23
C GLY A 36 -8.78 -16.79 14.87
N ILE A 37 -7.59 -17.22 14.46
CA ILE A 37 -7.16 -17.19 13.05
C ILE A 37 -6.71 -18.61 12.70
N ASP A 38 -7.33 -19.20 11.68
CA ASP A 38 -7.10 -20.61 11.31
C ASP A 38 -6.01 -20.74 10.26
N ALA A 39 -5.77 -19.70 9.46
CA ALA A 39 -4.76 -19.71 8.43
C ALA A 39 -4.28 -18.30 8.05
N HIS A 40 -3.16 -18.26 7.33
CA HIS A 40 -2.73 -17.08 6.58
C HIS A 40 -2.71 -17.38 5.09
N ILE A 41 -3.03 -16.38 4.28
CA ILE A 41 -2.83 -16.42 2.83
C ILE A 41 -1.80 -15.36 2.46
N GLU A 42 -0.78 -15.75 1.69
CA GLU A 42 0.23 -14.85 1.15
C GLU A 42 0.03 -14.66 -0.35
N ILE A 43 -0.04 -13.40 -0.78
CA ILE A 43 -0.20 -13.04 -2.19
C ILE A 43 1.08 -13.39 -2.95
N VAL A 44 0.91 -14.03 -4.10
CA VAL A 44 1.97 -14.35 -5.06
C VAL A 44 1.74 -13.58 -6.34
N ASN A 45 2.79 -12.95 -6.86
CA ASN A 45 2.79 -12.31 -8.18
C ASN A 45 3.84 -12.99 -9.07
N ASP A 46 3.41 -13.52 -10.21
CA ASP A 46 4.30 -14.18 -11.18
C ASP A 46 5.22 -15.24 -10.56
N GLY A 47 4.67 -16.02 -9.63
CA GLY A 47 5.40 -17.07 -8.89
C GLY A 47 6.26 -16.58 -7.73
N ASN A 48 6.35 -15.26 -7.49
CA ASN A 48 7.13 -14.68 -6.39
C ASN A 48 6.23 -14.35 -5.18
N PRO A 49 6.51 -14.90 -3.98
CA PRO A 49 5.85 -14.49 -2.75
C PRO A 49 6.11 -13.01 -2.47
N THR A 50 5.06 -12.26 -2.18
CA THR A 50 5.16 -10.79 -2.04
C THR A 50 5.40 -10.33 -0.60
N GLY A 51 5.33 -11.22 0.39
CA GLY A 51 5.32 -10.84 1.81
C GLY A 51 4.05 -10.12 2.27
N LYS A 52 3.03 -10.01 1.40
CA LYS A 52 1.72 -9.42 1.71
C LYS A 52 0.75 -10.52 2.13
N LEU A 53 0.40 -10.54 3.42
CA LEU A 53 -0.42 -11.59 4.03
C LEU A 53 -1.79 -11.07 4.50
N LEU A 54 -2.77 -11.95 4.52
CA LEU A 54 -4.06 -11.78 5.20
C LEU A 54 -4.30 -12.91 6.22
N GLY A 55 -4.97 -12.58 7.32
CA GLY A 55 -5.51 -13.52 8.28
C GLY A 55 -6.82 -14.12 7.78
N VAL A 56 -7.03 -15.41 8.03
CA VAL A 56 -8.23 -16.12 7.62
C VAL A 56 -8.84 -16.81 8.83
N GLN A 57 -10.10 -16.49 9.12
CA GLN A 57 -10.94 -17.34 9.96
C GLN A 57 -11.87 -18.14 9.05
N VAL A 58 -11.80 -19.46 9.14
CA VAL A 58 -12.67 -20.42 8.46
C VAL A 58 -13.79 -20.84 9.40
N LYS A 59 -15.03 -20.83 8.89
CA LYS A 59 -16.20 -21.45 9.53
C LYS A 59 -16.82 -22.43 8.56
N SER A 60 -16.89 -23.70 8.96
CA SER A 60 -17.27 -24.79 8.07
C SER A 60 -18.60 -25.39 8.50
N GLY A 61 -19.55 -25.48 7.57
CA GLY A 61 -20.87 -26.07 7.79
C GLY A 61 -21.99 -25.04 7.79
N SER A 62 -23.12 -25.43 7.22
CA SER A 62 -24.32 -24.59 7.05
C SER A 62 -24.92 -24.11 8.38
N SER A 63 -24.64 -24.77 9.51
CA SER A 63 -25.10 -24.33 10.83
C SER A 63 -24.47 -23.01 11.29
N HIS A 64 -23.31 -22.61 10.74
CA HIS A 64 -22.66 -21.34 11.09
C HIS A 64 -23.24 -20.14 10.33
N PHE A 65 -23.88 -20.37 9.18
CA PHE A 65 -24.38 -19.32 8.30
C PHE A 65 -25.87 -19.49 8.06
N LYS A 66 -26.65 -18.50 8.48
CA LYS A 66 -28.07 -18.45 8.18
C LYS A 66 -28.27 -17.87 6.78
N GLU A 67 -28.77 -18.68 5.85
CA GLU A 67 -29.13 -18.18 4.53
C GLU A 67 -30.37 -17.28 4.60
N THR A 68 -30.32 -16.16 3.87
CA THR A 68 -31.38 -15.16 3.73
C THR A 68 -31.50 -14.72 2.27
N ALA A 69 -32.49 -13.88 1.96
CA ALA A 69 -32.62 -13.30 0.62
C ALA A 69 -31.41 -12.42 0.25
N GLN A 70 -30.80 -11.77 1.24
CA GLN A 70 -29.67 -10.85 1.07
C GLN A 70 -28.31 -11.56 0.99
N GLY A 71 -28.22 -12.80 1.48
CA GLY A 71 -26.94 -13.51 1.57
C GLY A 71 -26.86 -14.48 2.74
N TYR A 72 -25.64 -14.78 3.16
CA TYR A 72 -25.31 -15.68 4.26
C TYR A 72 -24.94 -14.88 5.50
N VAL A 73 -25.72 -15.02 6.58
CA VAL A 73 -25.53 -14.25 7.80
C VAL A 73 -24.75 -15.06 8.82
N TYR A 74 -23.62 -14.51 9.27
CA TYR A 74 -22.85 -15.03 10.39
C TYR A 74 -23.06 -14.17 11.64
N TYR A 75 -23.18 -14.81 12.80
CA TYR A 75 -23.23 -14.14 14.10
C TYR A 75 -21.99 -14.50 14.90
N GLY A 76 -21.27 -13.50 15.40
CA GLY A 76 -20.05 -13.69 16.18
C GLY A 76 -20.12 -13.05 17.57
N SER A 77 -19.21 -13.45 18.46
CA SER A 77 -19.02 -12.79 19.75
C SER A 77 -18.19 -11.52 19.60
N MET A 78 -18.40 -10.54 20.51
CA MET A 78 -17.63 -9.29 20.51
C MET A 78 -16.12 -9.53 20.74
N VAL A 79 -15.76 -10.51 21.57
CA VAL A 79 -14.35 -10.86 21.83
C VAL A 79 -13.61 -11.26 20.55
N HIS A 80 -14.22 -12.10 19.70
CA HIS A 80 -13.61 -12.48 18.42
C HIS A 80 -13.55 -11.30 17.46
N LEU A 81 -14.56 -10.43 17.45
CA LEU A 81 -14.56 -9.26 16.57
C LEU A 81 -13.46 -8.26 16.94
N GLU A 82 -13.31 -7.95 18.23
CA GLU A 82 -12.26 -7.05 18.72
C GLU A 82 -10.88 -7.60 18.38
N TYR A 83 -10.68 -8.91 18.52
CA TYR A 83 -9.45 -9.58 18.12
C TYR A 83 -9.21 -9.48 16.60
N TRP A 84 -10.22 -9.74 15.77
CA TRP A 84 -10.08 -9.67 14.30
C TRP A 84 -9.84 -8.24 13.79
N LEU A 85 -10.53 -7.24 14.36
CA LEU A 85 -10.37 -5.83 13.97
C LEU A 85 -9.04 -5.23 14.43
N SER A 86 -8.42 -5.78 15.48
CA SER A 86 -7.11 -5.35 15.98
C SER A 86 -5.96 -6.22 15.50
N TYR A 87 -6.24 -7.24 14.67
CA TYR A 87 -5.23 -8.14 14.16
C TYR A 87 -4.27 -7.39 13.23
N SER A 88 -2.98 -7.67 13.36
CA SER A 88 -1.92 -6.98 12.60
C SER A 88 -2.00 -7.14 11.08
N LEU A 89 -2.72 -8.16 10.61
CA LEU A 89 -3.03 -8.40 9.20
C LEU A 89 -4.53 -8.18 8.98
N PRO A 90 -4.95 -7.71 7.79
CA PRO A 90 -6.37 -7.71 7.43
C PRO A 90 -6.96 -9.12 7.55
N VAL A 91 -8.12 -9.23 8.17
CA VAL A 91 -8.79 -10.50 8.41
C VAL A 91 -9.98 -10.67 7.48
N ILE A 92 -10.08 -11.83 6.84
CA ILE A 92 -11.28 -12.27 6.14
C ILE A 92 -11.97 -13.39 6.93
N LEU A 93 -13.30 -13.34 6.96
CA LEU A 93 -14.13 -14.45 7.37
C LEU A 93 -14.48 -15.27 6.12
N VAL A 94 -14.18 -16.55 6.16
CA VAL A 94 -14.43 -17.51 5.08
C VAL A 94 -15.40 -18.56 5.58
N GLY A 95 -16.46 -18.78 4.81
CA GLY A 95 -17.44 -19.83 5.04
C GLY A 95 -17.31 -20.94 4.02
N TYR A 96 -17.18 -22.19 4.46
CA TYR A 96 -17.38 -23.33 3.57
C TYR A 96 -18.79 -23.90 3.77
N LEU A 97 -19.58 -23.93 2.68
CA LEU A 97 -20.94 -24.44 2.61
C LEU A 97 -20.93 -25.82 1.92
N PRO A 98 -20.96 -26.93 2.69
CA PRO A 98 -20.75 -28.27 2.12
C PRO A 98 -21.87 -28.75 1.19
N GLU A 99 -23.11 -28.31 1.41
CA GLU A 99 -24.28 -28.70 0.61
C GLU A 99 -24.19 -28.21 -0.85
N ASP A 100 -23.54 -27.07 -1.04
CA ASP A 100 -23.36 -26.42 -2.33
C ASP A 100 -21.95 -26.58 -2.91
N ASP A 101 -21.02 -27.13 -2.12
CA ASP A 101 -19.57 -27.13 -2.38
C ASP A 101 -19.03 -25.73 -2.74
N LYS A 102 -19.38 -24.73 -1.92
CA LYS A 102 -19.01 -23.32 -2.15
C LYS A 102 -18.23 -22.75 -0.98
N VAL A 103 -17.24 -21.93 -1.32
CA VAL A 103 -16.49 -21.10 -0.38
C VAL A 103 -16.97 -19.66 -0.53
N ILE A 104 -17.55 -19.09 0.52
CA ILE A 104 -17.99 -17.69 0.58
C ILE A 104 -17.00 -16.89 1.44
N TRP A 105 -16.87 -15.59 1.20
CA TRP A 105 -15.97 -14.77 2.01
C TRP A 105 -16.43 -13.33 2.16
N ALA A 106 -15.99 -12.68 3.23
CA ALA A 106 -16.10 -11.24 3.41
C ALA A 106 -14.96 -10.70 4.28
N PRO A 107 -14.48 -9.47 4.02
CA PRO A 107 -13.51 -8.81 4.90
C PRO A 107 -14.17 -8.40 6.22
N ILE A 108 -13.43 -8.52 7.32
CA ILE A 108 -13.84 -7.99 8.63
C ILE A 108 -13.35 -6.55 8.74
N THR A 109 -14.27 -5.61 8.56
CA THR A 109 -14.05 -4.16 8.69
C THR A 109 -15.17 -3.55 9.53
N LYS A 110 -15.01 -2.30 9.99
CA LYS A 110 -16.08 -1.60 10.71
C LYS A 110 -17.34 -1.39 9.85
N ASP A 111 -17.17 -1.31 8.54
CA ASP A 111 -18.27 -1.07 7.60
C ASP A 111 -18.99 -2.35 7.16
N SER A 112 -18.33 -3.52 7.25
CA SER A 112 -18.93 -4.80 6.88
C SER A 112 -19.73 -5.46 8.00
N ILE A 113 -19.68 -4.91 9.22
CA ILE A 113 -20.32 -5.48 10.41
C ILE A 113 -21.52 -4.65 10.87
N GLU A 114 -22.49 -5.34 11.46
CA GLU A 114 -23.62 -4.73 12.14
C GLU A 114 -23.64 -5.17 13.61
N TYR A 115 -23.60 -4.20 14.53
CA TYR A 115 -23.74 -4.49 15.96
C TYR A 115 -25.17 -4.90 16.30
N THR A 116 -25.30 -5.85 17.21
CA THR A 116 -26.56 -6.28 17.81
C THR A 116 -26.49 -6.05 19.33
N PRO A 117 -27.61 -6.10 20.07
CA PRO A 117 -27.59 -5.81 21.51
C PRO A 117 -26.64 -6.66 22.37
N LYS A 118 -26.23 -7.85 21.89
CA LYS A 118 -25.35 -8.77 22.64
C LYS A 118 -24.07 -9.19 21.91
N ASN A 119 -24.02 -9.00 20.59
CA ASN A 119 -23.06 -9.62 19.68
C ASN A 119 -22.96 -8.74 18.42
N TRP A 120 -22.44 -9.29 17.33
CA TRP A 120 -22.47 -8.65 16.02
C TRP A 120 -22.87 -9.67 14.94
N LYS A 121 -23.17 -9.17 13.75
CA LYS A 121 -23.38 -9.98 12.56
C LYS A 121 -22.68 -9.39 11.34
N ILE A 122 -22.44 -10.24 10.36
CA ILE A 122 -22.03 -9.86 9.00
C ILE A 122 -22.91 -10.61 8.02
N THR A 123 -23.34 -9.92 6.96
CA THR A 123 -24.09 -10.53 5.86
C THR A 123 -23.16 -10.63 4.66
N ILE A 124 -22.83 -11.85 4.25
CA ILE A 124 -22.02 -12.13 3.06
C ILE A 124 -22.95 -12.25 1.86
N PRO A 125 -22.89 -11.33 0.87
CA PRO A 125 -23.72 -11.39 -0.33
C PRO A 125 -23.57 -12.72 -1.09
N LYS A 126 -24.63 -13.18 -1.76
CA LYS A 126 -24.62 -14.47 -2.47
C LYS A 126 -23.58 -14.58 -3.60
N ASN A 127 -23.16 -13.44 -4.15
CA ASN A 127 -22.14 -13.34 -5.18
C ASN A 127 -20.70 -13.23 -4.61
N CYS A 128 -20.52 -13.12 -3.30
CA CYS A 128 -19.21 -13.10 -2.65
C CYS A 128 -18.67 -14.52 -2.44
N ILE A 129 -18.48 -15.23 -3.55
CA ILE A 129 -17.87 -16.56 -3.61
C ILE A 129 -16.37 -16.37 -3.82
N LEU A 130 -15.56 -17.11 -3.07
CA LEU A 130 -14.10 -17.08 -3.21
C LEU A 130 -13.73 -17.82 -4.49
N THR A 131 -13.27 -17.08 -5.48
CA THR A 131 -12.90 -17.56 -6.81
C THR A 131 -11.64 -16.82 -7.28
N GLU A 132 -11.15 -17.12 -8.48
CA GLU A 132 -10.06 -16.37 -9.12
C GLU A 132 -10.37 -14.86 -9.24
N GLU A 133 -11.62 -14.50 -9.49
CA GLU A 133 -12.09 -13.10 -9.60
C GLU A 133 -11.99 -12.32 -8.27
N SER A 134 -11.91 -13.03 -7.14
CA SER A 134 -11.74 -12.39 -5.82
C SER A 134 -10.33 -11.83 -5.61
N GLY A 135 -9.35 -12.22 -6.44
CA GLY A 135 -7.94 -11.91 -6.25
C GLY A 135 -7.65 -10.41 -6.16
N ASP A 136 -8.22 -9.59 -7.03
CA ASP A 136 -7.97 -8.13 -7.01
C ASP A 136 -8.56 -7.45 -5.75
N SER A 137 -9.74 -7.89 -5.31
CA SER A 137 -10.36 -7.38 -4.09
C SER A 137 -9.53 -7.74 -2.84
N LEU A 138 -8.99 -8.96 -2.79
CA LEU A 138 -8.12 -9.40 -1.70
C LEU A 138 -6.76 -8.70 -1.73
N LYS A 139 -6.19 -8.46 -2.92
CA LYS A 139 -4.95 -7.66 -3.06
C LYS A 139 -5.14 -6.24 -2.53
N TYR A 140 -6.27 -5.62 -2.84
CA TYR A 140 -6.60 -4.28 -2.33
C TYR A 140 -6.69 -4.28 -0.79
N LEU A 141 -7.34 -5.29 -0.21
CA LEU A 141 -7.46 -5.43 1.25
C LEU A 141 -6.09 -5.47 1.96
N VAL A 142 -5.11 -6.21 1.41
CA VAL A 142 -3.78 -6.35 2.03
C VAL A 142 -2.90 -5.10 1.88
N GLN A 143 -3.15 -4.28 0.86
CA GLN A 143 -2.42 -3.01 0.70
C GLN A 143 -2.73 -2.02 1.84
N GLY A 144 -3.87 -2.16 2.52
CA GLY A 144 -4.30 -1.30 3.62
C GLY A 144 -5.19 -0.15 3.13
N THR A 145 -5.81 0.58 4.05
CA THR A 145 -6.56 1.79 3.69
C THR A 145 -5.60 2.86 3.14
N SER A 146 -6.14 3.87 2.46
CA SER A 146 -5.31 4.98 1.96
C SER A 146 -4.54 5.67 3.09
N GLU A 147 -5.09 5.71 4.31
CA GLU A 147 -4.46 6.25 5.52
C GLU A 147 -3.29 5.38 5.98
N GLU A 148 -3.45 4.05 5.99
CA GLU A 148 -2.40 3.10 6.37
C GLU A 148 -1.24 3.11 5.38
N ILE A 149 -1.53 3.21 4.08
CA ILE A 149 -0.52 3.35 3.03
C ILE A 149 0.27 4.64 3.22
N LYS A 150 -0.41 5.76 3.51
CA LYS A 150 0.24 7.05 3.79
C LYS A 150 1.11 6.99 5.03
N TYR A 151 0.63 6.38 6.11
CA TYR A 151 1.40 6.22 7.34
C TYR A 151 2.63 5.32 7.14
N ARG A 152 2.50 4.20 6.43
CA ARG A 152 3.61 3.33 6.05
C ARG A 152 4.65 4.07 5.20
N ASN A 153 4.21 4.90 4.24
CA ASN A 153 5.11 5.74 3.44
C ASN A 153 5.93 6.70 4.32
N LEU A 154 5.32 7.31 5.35
CA LEU A 154 6.05 8.14 6.32
C LEU A 154 7.09 7.33 7.09
N LEU A 155 6.73 6.16 7.60
CA LEU A 155 7.67 5.26 8.30
C LEU A 155 8.84 4.84 7.41
N LEU A 156 8.59 4.45 6.16
CA LEU A 156 9.64 4.05 5.21
C LEU A 156 10.61 5.19 4.88
N ASN A 157 10.16 6.44 5.01
CA ASN A 157 11.00 7.62 4.79
C ASN A 157 11.57 8.21 6.09
N LEU A 158 11.36 7.58 7.25
CA LEU A 158 11.80 8.11 8.54
C LEU A 158 13.31 8.37 8.57
N GLU A 159 14.13 7.46 8.05
CA GLU A 159 15.59 7.64 7.99
C GLU A 159 16.01 8.77 7.04
N ASN A 160 15.22 9.05 6.00
CA ASN A 160 15.44 10.20 5.14
C ASN A 160 15.11 11.50 5.86
N MET A 161 14.02 11.54 6.63
CA MET A 161 13.66 12.69 7.48
C MET A 161 14.73 12.96 8.55
N LYS A 162 15.18 11.92 9.27
CA LYS A 162 16.26 12.02 10.27
C LYS A 162 17.57 12.48 9.65
N PHE A 163 17.85 12.06 8.42
CA PHE A 163 19.04 12.51 7.70
C PHE A 163 19.01 14.01 7.40
N LEU A 164 17.87 14.56 6.95
CA LEU A 164 17.69 16.00 6.79
C LEU A 164 17.78 16.76 8.12
N ASP A 165 17.16 16.23 9.19
CA ASP A 165 17.18 16.87 10.52
C ASP A 165 18.61 16.99 11.08
N ARG A 166 19.49 16.03 10.74
CA ARG A 166 20.93 16.07 11.08
C ARG A 166 21.76 17.00 10.18
N GLY A 167 21.14 17.72 9.25
CA GLY A 167 21.81 18.65 8.33
C GLY A 167 22.33 18.01 7.04
N GLY A 168 21.95 16.78 6.72
CA GLY A 168 22.20 16.18 5.41
C GLY A 168 21.31 16.81 4.33
N ARG A 169 21.70 16.70 3.05
CA ARG A 169 20.90 17.20 1.91
C ARG A 169 20.29 16.04 1.12
N LEU A 170 18.99 16.11 0.85
CA LEU A 170 18.31 15.17 -0.04
C LEU A 170 17.97 15.84 -1.35
N LEU A 171 18.46 15.27 -2.44
CA LEU A 171 18.37 15.82 -3.78
C LEU A 171 17.58 14.88 -4.68
N ILE A 172 16.82 15.42 -5.62
CA ILE A 172 16.11 14.67 -6.64
C ILE A 172 16.67 15.04 -8.01
N CYS A 173 17.10 14.04 -8.76
CA CYS A 173 17.36 14.18 -10.19
C CYS A 173 16.18 13.62 -10.98
N LYS A 174 15.63 14.43 -11.89
CA LYS A 174 14.46 14.02 -12.69
C LYS A 174 14.66 14.39 -14.16
N GLU A 175 14.49 13.41 -15.01
CA GLU A 175 14.38 13.55 -16.46
C GLU A 175 12.90 13.59 -16.86
N ASP A 176 12.44 14.60 -17.60
CA ASP A 176 11.07 14.67 -18.10
C ASP A 176 11.02 14.79 -19.63
N TRP A 177 10.36 13.84 -20.28
CA TRP A 177 10.14 13.86 -21.73
C TRP A 177 8.94 14.76 -22.07
N ILE A 178 9.22 16.00 -22.44
CA ILE A 178 8.23 17.10 -22.50
C ILE A 178 7.34 17.09 -23.77
N ASN A 179 7.75 16.41 -24.84
CA ASN A 179 7.02 16.35 -26.11
C ASN A 179 6.14 15.09 -26.27
N LYS A 180 5.78 14.42 -25.17
CA LYS A 180 4.96 13.20 -25.18
C LYS A 180 3.64 13.44 -24.44
N SER A 181 2.56 12.82 -24.90
CA SER A 181 1.25 12.85 -24.23
C SER A 181 1.25 12.14 -22.87
N LEU A 182 2.29 11.35 -22.60
CA LEU A 182 2.54 10.62 -21.37
C LEU A 182 3.93 11.03 -20.87
N SER A 183 3.99 11.86 -19.82
CA SER A 183 5.25 12.26 -19.21
C SER A 183 5.94 11.04 -18.62
N ARG A 184 7.25 10.98 -18.80
CA ARG A 184 8.07 9.84 -18.38
C ARG A 184 9.51 10.26 -18.18
N GLY A 185 10.24 9.46 -17.43
CA GLY A 185 11.69 9.57 -17.34
C GLY A 185 12.21 9.10 -16.00
N ARG A 186 13.53 9.16 -15.87
CA ARG A 186 14.21 8.70 -14.67
C ARG A 186 13.92 9.62 -13.49
N PHE A 187 13.72 9.04 -12.32
CA PHE A 187 13.54 9.72 -11.05
C PHE A 187 14.51 9.11 -10.03
N GLU A 188 15.43 9.91 -9.52
CA GLU A 188 16.46 9.48 -8.58
C GLU A 188 16.39 10.29 -7.29
N LEU A 189 16.52 9.62 -6.15
CA LEU A 189 16.71 10.26 -4.85
C LEU A 189 18.17 10.06 -4.42
N ILE A 190 18.83 11.15 -4.06
CA ILE A 190 20.25 11.22 -3.76
C ILE A 190 20.44 11.79 -2.35
N LYS A 191 21.30 11.15 -1.55
CA LYS A 191 21.82 11.71 -0.30
C LYS A 191 23.16 12.38 -0.58
N GLN A 192 23.30 13.64 -0.17
CA GLN A 192 24.58 14.34 -0.17
C GLN A 192 25.01 14.56 1.28
N ASP A 193 26.21 14.06 1.62
CA ASP A 193 26.80 14.23 2.94
C ASP A 193 27.47 15.61 3.11
N SER A 194 28.00 15.88 4.30
CA SER A 194 28.66 17.15 4.63
C SER A 194 29.92 17.42 3.82
N ASP A 195 30.53 16.38 3.22
CA ASP A 195 31.72 16.50 2.39
C ASP A 195 31.34 16.68 0.89
N GLY A 196 30.05 16.80 0.59
CA GLY A 196 29.53 16.96 -0.77
C GLY A 196 29.49 15.66 -1.57
N LYS A 197 29.71 14.49 -0.93
CA LYS A 197 29.66 13.21 -1.61
C LYS A 197 28.20 12.78 -1.78
N GLU A 198 27.87 12.36 -3.00
CA GLU A 198 26.53 11.95 -3.39
C GLU A 198 26.40 10.42 -3.49
N GLU A 199 25.29 9.91 -2.96
CA GLU A 199 24.88 8.52 -3.07
C GLU A 199 23.42 8.42 -3.52
N THR A 200 23.19 7.80 -4.67
CA THR A 200 21.84 7.49 -5.16
C THR A 200 21.24 6.35 -4.35
N ILE A 201 20.16 6.63 -3.63
CA ILE A 201 19.47 5.66 -2.76
C ILE A 201 18.19 5.10 -3.40
N VAL A 202 17.64 5.80 -4.39
CA VAL A 202 16.50 5.33 -5.21
C VAL A 202 16.79 5.70 -6.66
N SER A 203 16.54 4.77 -7.58
CA SER A 203 16.60 5.03 -9.03
C SER A 203 15.47 4.26 -9.70
N ASP A 204 14.42 4.99 -10.08
CA ASP A 204 13.20 4.45 -10.65
C ASP A 204 12.87 5.14 -11.98
N PHE A 205 11.99 4.50 -12.76
CA PHE A 205 11.45 5.09 -13.99
C PHE A 205 9.95 5.33 -13.84
N HIS A 206 9.55 6.61 -13.87
CA HIS A 206 8.16 6.99 -13.64
C HIS A 206 7.42 7.30 -14.93
N TRP A 207 6.13 7.00 -14.92
CA TRP A 207 5.15 7.37 -15.95
C TRP A 207 4.01 8.13 -15.28
N TYR A 208 3.69 9.32 -15.76
CA TYR A 208 2.62 10.14 -15.17
C TYR A 208 1.95 11.02 -16.22
N THR A 209 0.72 11.46 -15.92
CA THR A 209 -0.09 12.28 -16.83
C THR A 209 -0.79 13.38 -16.06
N GLY A 210 -0.81 14.59 -16.62
CA GLY A 210 -1.61 15.69 -16.08
C GLY A 210 -1.15 16.21 -14.71
N MET A 211 0.11 15.96 -14.33
CA MET A 211 0.72 16.46 -13.10
C MET A 211 1.99 17.23 -13.41
N SER A 212 2.23 18.31 -12.67
CA SER A 212 3.54 18.99 -12.68
C SER A 212 4.58 18.17 -11.92
N VAL A 213 5.87 18.46 -12.15
CA VAL A 213 6.97 17.84 -11.39
C VAL A 213 6.82 18.10 -9.88
N GLU A 214 6.36 19.29 -9.50
CA GLU A 214 6.08 19.63 -8.09
C GLU A 214 5.00 18.71 -7.50
N GLN A 215 3.89 18.51 -8.22
CA GLN A 215 2.81 17.62 -7.77
C GLN A 215 3.27 16.17 -7.68
N LEU A 216 4.09 15.71 -8.63
CA LEU A 216 4.69 14.37 -8.60
C LEU A 216 5.54 14.18 -7.34
N VAL A 217 6.45 15.11 -7.06
CA VAL A 217 7.33 15.05 -5.88
C VAL A 217 6.50 15.09 -4.59
N ASN A 218 5.50 15.98 -4.50
CA ASN A 218 4.64 16.09 -3.33
C ASN A 218 3.78 14.82 -3.10
N ASN A 219 3.48 14.07 -4.16
CA ASN A 219 2.79 12.78 -4.03
C ASN A 219 3.72 11.67 -3.53
N ILE A 220 4.99 11.68 -3.93
CA ILE A 220 5.98 10.66 -3.55
C ILE A 220 6.54 10.93 -2.14
N TYR A 221 6.83 12.19 -1.83
CA TYR A 221 7.43 12.66 -0.57
C TYR A 221 6.56 13.75 0.08
N PRO A 222 5.34 13.42 0.55
CA PRO A 222 4.41 14.40 1.12
C PRO A 222 4.90 15.07 2.42
N TRP A 223 5.95 14.52 3.03
CA TRP A 223 6.59 15.02 4.24
C TRP A 223 7.67 16.10 3.97
N ALA A 224 7.98 16.36 2.70
CA ALA A 224 8.97 17.34 2.29
C ALA A 224 8.34 18.51 1.53
N ASP A 225 8.94 19.68 1.66
CA ASP A 225 8.82 20.76 0.69
C ASP A 225 9.92 20.58 -0.37
N VAL A 226 9.60 20.88 -1.62
CA VAL A 226 10.53 20.77 -2.75
C VAL A 226 10.90 22.16 -3.30
N GLY A 227 12.20 22.39 -3.51
CA GLY A 227 12.76 23.55 -4.19
C GLY A 227 13.75 23.14 -5.28
N ILE A 228 14.32 24.12 -5.98
CA ILE A 228 15.47 23.86 -6.87
C ILE A 228 16.76 23.81 -6.04
N ASP A 229 17.75 23.07 -6.52
CA ASP A 229 19.12 23.10 -5.99
C ASP A 229 19.84 24.33 -6.59
N GLU A 230 19.74 25.48 -5.92
CA GLU A 230 20.27 26.76 -6.43
C GLU A 230 21.77 26.67 -6.73
N GLU A 231 22.54 26.04 -5.85
CA GLU A 231 23.99 25.86 -6.02
C GLU A 231 24.32 25.07 -7.28
N TYR A 232 23.55 24.03 -7.58
CA TYR A 232 23.74 23.25 -8.80
C TYR A 232 23.30 24.03 -10.04
N TYR A 233 22.21 24.78 -9.96
CA TYR A 233 21.66 25.55 -11.08
C TYR A 233 22.61 26.68 -11.49
N ASP A 234 23.25 27.36 -10.54
CA ASP A 234 24.20 28.44 -10.82
C ASP A 234 25.41 27.98 -11.66
N ILE A 235 25.76 26.69 -11.59
CA ILE A 235 26.90 26.10 -12.29
C ILE A 235 26.48 25.40 -13.58
N ASN A 236 25.34 24.70 -13.58
CA ASN A 236 24.98 23.75 -14.63
C ASN A 236 23.82 24.21 -15.52
N ALA A 237 23.09 25.27 -15.14
CA ALA A 237 22.04 25.78 -16.00
C ALA A 237 22.63 26.37 -17.28
N ASP A 238 22.00 26.07 -18.41
CA ASP A 238 22.47 26.52 -19.73
C ASP A 238 21.35 27.19 -20.55
N GLU A 239 21.72 27.77 -21.69
CA GLU A 239 20.78 28.49 -22.55
C GLU A 239 19.77 27.57 -23.25
N SER A 240 19.96 26.24 -23.23
CA SER A 240 19.02 25.29 -23.86
C SER A 240 17.63 25.35 -23.21
N PHE A 241 17.54 25.77 -21.94
CA PHE A 241 16.28 26.08 -21.28
C PHE A 241 15.38 26.99 -22.13
N TYR A 242 15.97 28.04 -22.72
CA TYR A 242 15.27 29.05 -23.51
C TYR A 242 14.78 28.54 -24.87
N SER A 243 15.18 27.32 -25.27
CA SER A 243 14.62 26.68 -26.48
C SER A 243 13.17 26.22 -26.30
N MET A 244 12.75 25.98 -25.04
CA MET A 244 11.41 25.48 -24.71
C MET A 244 10.65 26.37 -23.72
N TYR A 245 11.37 27.11 -22.88
CA TYR A 245 10.80 27.91 -21.80
C TYR A 245 11.21 29.38 -21.91
N THR A 246 10.55 30.24 -21.12
CA THR A 246 10.80 31.69 -21.11
C THR A 246 11.12 32.17 -19.70
N ASP A 247 11.69 33.37 -19.56
CA ASP A 247 11.85 34.00 -18.23
C ASP A 247 10.50 34.16 -17.52
N SER A 248 9.42 34.41 -18.26
CA SER A 248 8.08 34.44 -17.68
C SER A 248 7.68 33.09 -17.09
N TYR A 249 8.08 31.97 -17.71
CA TYR A 249 7.84 30.64 -17.15
C TYR A 249 8.62 30.47 -15.84
N LYS A 250 9.93 30.79 -15.87
CA LYS A 250 10.83 30.71 -14.70
C LYS A 250 10.31 31.53 -13.51
N ASN A 251 9.81 32.74 -13.76
CA ASN A 251 9.30 33.62 -12.71
C ASN A 251 7.93 33.19 -12.13
N ASN A 252 7.16 32.41 -12.89
CA ASN A 252 5.81 31.97 -12.50
C ASN A 252 5.77 30.55 -11.93
N HIS A 253 6.87 29.79 -11.98
CA HIS A 253 6.92 28.41 -11.51
C HIS A 253 7.98 28.24 -10.43
N LYS A 254 7.60 27.60 -9.33
CA LYS A 254 8.52 27.25 -8.23
C LYS A 254 9.65 26.35 -8.70
N LEU A 255 9.33 25.38 -9.57
CA LEU A 255 10.27 24.42 -10.13
C LEU A 255 10.35 24.58 -11.64
N TYR A 256 11.57 24.55 -12.17
CA TYR A 256 11.84 24.63 -13.60
C TYR A 256 13.13 23.82 -13.90
N PRO A 257 13.29 23.30 -15.12
CA PRO A 257 14.49 22.54 -15.47
C PRO A 257 15.72 23.43 -15.57
N TYR A 258 16.91 22.89 -15.28
CA TYR A 258 18.18 23.62 -15.45
C TYR A 258 18.70 23.54 -16.89
N THR A 259 18.38 22.45 -17.61
CA THR A 259 18.73 22.26 -19.03
C THR A 259 17.64 21.46 -19.74
N VAL A 260 17.59 21.60 -21.07
CA VAL A 260 16.73 20.84 -21.95
C VAL A 260 17.56 20.23 -23.08
N GLU A 261 17.79 18.93 -23.01
CA GLU A 261 18.60 18.23 -24.00
C GLU A 261 17.80 17.97 -25.27
N CYS A 262 18.38 18.38 -26.41
CA CYS A 262 17.81 18.22 -27.75
C CYS A 262 16.38 18.76 -27.92
N GLY A 263 15.92 19.65 -27.02
CA GLY A 263 14.54 20.11 -27.01
C GLY A 263 13.51 19.03 -26.67
N GLU A 264 13.92 17.86 -26.19
CA GLU A 264 13.03 16.73 -25.93
C GLU A 264 12.96 16.32 -24.45
N VAL A 265 14.06 16.49 -23.71
CA VAL A 265 14.18 16.02 -22.33
C VAL A 265 14.58 17.18 -21.42
N ALA A 266 13.69 17.53 -20.50
CA ALA A 266 13.94 18.54 -19.48
C ALA A 266 14.55 17.88 -18.23
N PHE A 267 15.68 18.42 -17.76
CA PHE A 267 16.36 17.91 -16.57
C PHE A 267 16.15 18.83 -15.38
N TYR A 268 15.78 18.24 -14.26
CA TYR A 268 15.55 18.93 -12.99
C TYR A 268 16.54 18.42 -11.96
N ARG A 269 17.02 19.35 -11.14
CA ARG A 269 17.70 19.01 -9.90
C ARG A 269 17.05 19.76 -8.75
N LEU A 270 16.43 19.01 -7.85
CA LEU A 270 15.55 19.55 -6.82
C LEU A 270 16.12 19.21 -5.45
N GLU A 271 15.81 20.04 -4.47
CA GLU A 271 16.21 19.85 -3.08
C GLU A 271 14.97 19.68 -2.20
N LEU A 272 15.01 18.68 -1.31
CA LEU A 272 13.97 18.41 -0.32
C LEU A 272 14.33 19.04 1.02
N SER A 273 13.34 19.68 1.65
CA SER A 273 13.43 20.17 3.03
C SER A 273 12.24 19.68 3.85
N LEU A 274 12.42 19.55 5.17
CA LEU A 274 11.34 19.07 6.06
C LEU A 274 10.21 20.09 6.12
N ASN A 275 9.00 19.67 5.75
CA ASN A 275 7.80 20.50 5.93
C ASN A 275 7.18 20.27 7.32
N THR A 276 6.03 20.91 7.59
CA THR A 276 5.30 20.76 8.86
C THR A 276 4.95 19.31 9.20
N LEU A 277 4.57 18.50 8.20
CA LEU A 277 4.25 17.09 8.39
C LEU A 277 5.51 16.28 8.76
N GLY A 278 6.62 16.45 8.03
CA GLY A 278 7.88 15.76 8.31
C GLY A 278 8.40 16.08 9.71
N ASN A 279 8.43 17.37 10.08
CA ASN A 279 8.83 17.81 11.42
C ASN A 279 7.93 17.25 12.53
N SER A 280 6.63 17.14 12.28
CA SER A 280 5.69 16.58 13.26
C SER A 280 5.85 15.08 13.39
N PHE A 281 6.10 14.38 12.28
CA PHE A 281 6.27 12.94 12.26
C PHE A 281 7.54 12.48 12.98
N LEU A 282 8.64 13.23 12.87
CA LEU A 282 9.87 12.98 13.64
C LEU A 282 9.61 12.97 15.16
N LYS A 283 8.78 13.89 15.66
CA LYS A 283 8.39 13.92 17.09
C LYS A 283 7.54 12.72 17.49
N VAL A 284 6.67 12.26 16.59
CA VAL A 284 5.88 11.04 16.82
C VAL A 284 6.80 9.82 16.86
N ALA A 285 7.76 9.72 15.93
CA ALA A 285 8.75 8.65 15.88
C ALA A 285 9.59 8.58 17.17
N GLU A 286 10.05 9.74 17.67
CA GLU A 286 10.77 9.83 18.93
C GLU A 286 9.94 9.32 20.13
N TYR A 287 8.65 9.67 20.18
CA TYR A 287 7.74 9.19 21.22
C TYR A 287 7.53 7.67 21.21
N ILE A 288 7.44 7.07 20.02
CA ILE A 288 7.22 5.61 19.86
C ILE A 288 8.53 4.80 19.99
N GLY A 289 9.68 5.45 20.06
CA GLY A 289 10.99 4.80 20.20
C GLY A 289 11.62 4.32 18.89
N GLU A 290 11.25 4.94 17.76
CA GLU A 290 11.81 4.67 16.42
C GLU A 290 12.90 5.67 16.03
#